data_AF-A0A1V9ZMK7-F1
#
_entry.id   AF-A0A1V9ZMK7-F1
#
_cell.length_a   1.000
_cell.length_b   1.000
_cell.length_c   1.000
_cell.angle_alpha   90.00
_cell.angle_beta   90.00
_cell.angle_gamma   90.00
#
_symmetry.space_group_name_H-M   'P 1'
#
loop_
_entity.id
_entity.type
_entity.pdbx_description
1 polymer ?
#
loop_
_entity_poly.entity_id
_entity_poly.type
_entity_poly.pdbx_seq_one_letter_code
_entity_poly.pdbx_strand_id
1 'polypeptide(L)'
;MEIWWESKEDCLWLVYYMAFVGPLHTLLIMYLERQGKLVTPSKAMIFIGSLTLMSAFLPLLVRKKIAETSPYRILSVHRYGGNKYAWAQQYGYLKQYFASGQMSAETWQVFDSAYDKIYDDSTRQMMDVWGPNYATLLRVDMPYNIGLFYVLWIVGIYATTAGRKYTQARDLATGGLLIVLVFEMSIRFMGYNPQFYIMPQTTPYELIMLVHALFPAWIFGYASFKRIFFVDMLQHKQACLQYTLANNKKTLQSLGGMRQVIASMKEAAAKQAQQAQTLSS
;
A
#
# COMPACT_ATOMS: atom_id res chain seq x y z
N MET A 1 0.84 -15.90 -26.93
CA MET A 1 0.41 -15.06 -25.81
C MET A 1 1.31 -13.85 -25.78
N GLU A 2 0.78 -12.68 -26.11
CA GLU A 2 1.53 -11.43 -26.14
C GLU A 2 1.35 -10.72 -24.79
N ILE A 3 2.42 -10.63 -24.00
CA ILE A 3 2.36 -9.99 -22.68
C ILE A 3 2.28 -8.48 -22.88
N TRP A 4 1.28 -7.86 -22.24
CA TRP A 4 1.07 -6.42 -22.30
C TRP A 4 2.26 -5.66 -21.73
N TRP A 5 2.51 -4.48 -22.28
CA TRP A 5 3.57 -3.60 -21.82
C TRP A 5 3.37 -3.20 -20.34
N GLU A 6 2.12 -2.97 -19.91
CA GLU A 6 1.73 -2.75 -18.51
C GLU A 6 2.20 -3.90 -17.61
N SER A 7 1.83 -5.12 -17.99
CA SER A 7 2.22 -6.34 -17.27
C SER A 7 3.74 -6.51 -17.20
N LYS A 8 4.49 -6.12 -18.25
CA LYS A 8 5.97 -6.11 -18.22
C LYS A 8 6.49 -5.04 -17.26
N GLU A 9 5.87 -3.87 -17.24
CA GLU A 9 6.23 -2.79 -16.32
C GLU A 9 5.97 -3.22 -14.87
N ASP A 10 4.86 -3.87 -14.58
CA ASP A 10 4.51 -4.35 -13.25
C ASP A 10 5.46 -5.45 -12.76
N CYS A 11 5.93 -6.33 -13.65
CA CYS A 11 7.04 -7.26 -13.36
C CYS A 11 8.31 -6.50 -12.93
N LEU A 12 8.69 -5.46 -13.68
CA LEU A 12 9.87 -4.65 -13.37
C LEU A 12 9.69 -3.91 -12.03
N TRP A 13 8.49 -3.41 -11.75
CA TRP A 13 8.18 -2.80 -10.47
C TRP A 13 8.29 -3.79 -9.34
N LEU A 14 7.77 -5.01 -9.48
CA LEU A 14 7.94 -6.05 -8.46
C LEU A 14 9.43 -6.29 -8.17
N VAL A 15 10.27 -6.40 -9.20
CA VAL A 15 11.72 -6.56 -9.03
C VAL A 15 12.33 -5.34 -8.32
N TYR A 16 11.97 -4.11 -8.73
CA TYR A 16 12.42 -2.88 -8.07
C TYR A 16 12.06 -2.87 -6.58
N TYR A 17 10.82 -3.20 -6.25
CA TYR A 17 10.33 -3.21 -4.88
C TYR A 17 11.00 -4.31 -4.05
N MET A 18 11.22 -5.49 -4.62
CA MET A 18 11.81 -6.63 -3.90
C MET A 18 13.33 -6.49 -3.74
N ALA A 19 14.02 -5.99 -4.75
CA ALA A 19 15.48 -5.89 -4.76
C ALA A 19 16.01 -4.61 -4.09
N PHE A 20 15.26 -3.51 -4.12
CA PHE A 20 15.73 -2.22 -3.59
C PHE A 20 14.89 -1.72 -2.42
N VAL A 21 13.57 -1.60 -2.60
CA VAL A 21 12.70 -1.00 -1.57
C VAL A 21 12.59 -1.88 -0.33
N GLY A 22 12.38 -3.19 -0.50
CA GLY A 22 12.28 -4.16 0.59
C GLY A 22 13.51 -4.17 1.51
N PRO A 23 14.74 -4.27 0.97
CA PRO A 23 15.96 -4.16 1.75
C PRO A 23 16.08 -2.81 2.47
N LEU A 24 15.76 -1.69 1.82
CA LEU A 24 15.78 -0.37 2.45
C LEU A 24 14.80 -0.28 3.64
N HIS A 25 13.58 -0.77 3.47
CA HIS A 25 12.60 -0.85 4.55
C HIS A 25 13.09 -1.75 5.69
N THR A 26 13.75 -2.86 5.36
CA THR A 26 14.33 -3.77 6.37
C THR A 26 15.46 -3.11 7.15
N LEU A 27 16.38 -2.43 6.47
CA LEU A 27 17.48 -1.67 7.10
C LEU A 27 16.94 -0.54 7.98
N LEU A 28 15.92 0.20 7.51
CA LEU A 28 15.28 1.25 8.30
C LEU A 28 14.67 0.67 9.57
N ILE A 29 13.96 -0.45 9.47
CA ILE A 29 13.37 -1.09 10.64
C ILE A 29 14.45 -1.57 11.60
N MET A 30 15.51 -2.21 11.13
CA MET A 30 16.64 -2.62 11.98
C MET A 30 17.30 -1.42 12.67
N TYR A 31 17.44 -0.29 11.99
CA TYR A 31 17.95 0.94 12.56
C TYR A 31 17.03 1.50 13.67
N LEU A 32 15.72 1.55 13.42
CA LEU A 32 14.73 2.01 14.39
C LEU A 32 14.63 1.06 15.59
N GLU A 33 14.69 -0.26 15.36
CA GLU A 33 14.75 -1.30 16.41
C GLU A 33 16.02 -1.13 17.27
N ARG A 34 17.19 -0.87 16.65
CA ARG A 34 18.46 -0.66 17.37
C ARG A 34 18.45 0.59 18.24
N GLN A 35 17.78 1.65 17.81
CA GLN A 35 17.65 2.91 18.55
C GLN A 35 16.70 2.77 19.76
N GLY A 36 15.79 1.80 19.74
CA GLY A 36 14.94 1.42 20.87
C GLY A 36 14.21 2.62 21.51
N LYS A 37 14.45 2.85 22.80
CA LYS A 37 13.78 3.89 23.62
C LYS A 37 14.02 5.34 23.16
N LEU A 38 15.03 5.59 22.32
CA LEU A 38 15.35 6.94 21.81
C LEU A 38 14.42 7.36 20.66
N VAL A 39 13.71 6.42 20.05
CA VAL A 39 12.78 6.69 18.95
C VAL A 39 11.40 6.93 19.51
N THR A 40 10.91 8.15 19.36
CA THR A 40 9.50 8.44 19.62
C THR A 40 8.63 7.83 18.50
N PRO A 41 7.40 7.37 18.80
CA PRO A 41 6.46 6.87 17.79
C PRO A 41 6.31 7.80 16.58
N SER A 42 6.26 9.11 16.81
CA SER A 42 6.16 10.12 15.76
C SER A 42 7.38 10.12 14.83
N LYS A 43 8.60 9.98 15.36
CA LYS A 43 9.81 9.88 14.54
C LYS A 43 9.78 8.62 13.68
N ALA A 44 9.42 7.48 14.25
CA ALA A 44 9.29 6.23 13.49
C ALA A 44 8.26 6.36 12.35
N MET A 45 7.09 6.96 12.62
CA MET A 45 6.08 7.21 11.59
C MET A 45 6.60 8.13 10.48
N ILE A 46 7.32 9.20 10.83
CA ILE A 46 7.92 10.10 9.83
C ILE A 46 8.92 9.35 8.96
N PHE A 47 9.83 8.57 9.53
CA PHE A 47 10.82 7.84 8.73
C PHE A 47 10.18 6.79 7.81
N ILE A 48 9.23 6.01 8.32
CA ILE A 48 8.51 5.00 7.52
C ILE A 48 7.69 5.69 6.42
N GLY A 49 6.97 6.76 6.76
CA GLY A 49 6.18 7.55 5.81
C GLY A 49 7.05 8.15 4.71
N SER A 50 8.18 8.77 5.06
CA SER A 50 9.13 9.34 4.11
C SER A 50 9.71 8.29 3.17
N LEU A 51 10.11 7.12 3.69
CA LEU A 51 10.62 6.04 2.85
C LEU A 51 9.53 5.47 1.92
N THR A 52 8.30 5.37 2.42
CA THR A 52 7.14 4.94 1.64
C THR A 52 6.85 5.91 0.50
N LEU A 53 6.84 7.22 0.77
CA LEU A 53 6.66 8.27 -0.23
C LEU A 53 7.80 8.26 -1.26
N MET A 54 9.05 8.12 -0.80
CA MET A 54 10.20 8.01 -1.68
C MET A 54 10.12 6.78 -2.58
N SER A 55 9.61 5.65 -2.07
CA SER A 55 9.47 4.42 -2.85
C SER A 55 8.46 4.55 -4.00
N ALA A 56 7.43 5.39 -3.85
CA ALA A 56 6.46 5.68 -4.89
C ALA A 56 6.96 6.70 -5.93
N PHE A 57 7.99 7.48 -5.61
CA PHE A 57 8.45 8.59 -6.46
C PHE A 57 8.89 8.15 -7.87
N LEU A 58 9.72 7.12 -7.96
CA LEU A 58 10.21 6.62 -9.25
C LEU A 58 9.08 6.04 -10.13
N PRO A 59 8.20 5.15 -9.63
CA PRO A 59 7.00 4.72 -10.37
C PRO A 59 6.14 5.89 -10.85
N LEU A 60 5.92 6.89 -9.99
CA LEU A 60 5.12 8.06 -10.35
C LEU A 60 5.79 8.92 -11.43
N LEU A 61 7.12 9.07 -11.41
CA LEU A 61 7.85 9.80 -12.45
C LEU A 61 7.74 9.10 -13.81
N VAL A 62 7.92 7.79 -13.85
CA VAL A 62 7.81 7.01 -15.09
C VAL A 62 6.39 7.11 -15.65
N ARG A 63 5.37 6.98 -14.79
CA ARG A 63 3.96 7.07 -15.21
C ARG A 63 3.53 8.49 -15.57
N LYS A 64 4.14 9.53 -15.00
CA LYS A 64 3.90 10.92 -15.42
C LYS A 64 4.25 11.13 -16.90
N LYS A 65 5.38 10.58 -17.35
CA LYS A 65 5.82 10.67 -18.75
C LYS A 65 4.83 10.01 -19.71
N ILE A 66 4.20 8.92 -19.28
CA ILE A 66 3.15 8.24 -20.06
C ILE A 66 1.89 9.09 -20.10
N ALA A 67 1.51 9.69 -18.97
CA ALA A 67 0.33 10.56 -18.90
C ALA A 67 0.48 11.84 -19.76
N GLU A 68 1.70 12.35 -19.98
CA GLU A 68 1.97 13.47 -20.89
C GLU A 68 1.63 13.16 -22.36
N THR A 69 1.58 11.88 -22.75
CA THR A 69 1.18 11.46 -24.10
C THR A 69 -0.33 11.35 -24.30
N SER A 70 -1.12 11.67 -23.27
CA SER A 70 -2.58 11.64 -23.33
C SER A 70 -3.12 12.68 -24.34
N PRO A 71 -4.03 12.31 -25.24
CA PRO A 71 -4.59 13.24 -26.24
C PRO A 71 -5.24 14.49 -25.64
N TYR A 72 -5.84 14.37 -24.45
CA TYR A 72 -6.41 15.51 -23.72
C TYR A 72 -5.35 16.53 -23.30
N ARG A 73 -4.16 16.07 -22.89
CA ARG A 73 -3.05 16.94 -22.50
C ARG A 73 -2.35 17.54 -23.71
N ILE A 74 -2.14 16.73 -24.75
CA ILE A 74 -1.60 17.19 -26.04
C ILE A 74 -2.44 18.34 -26.59
N LEU A 75 -3.76 18.17 -26.67
CA LEU A 75 -4.65 19.21 -27.18
C LEU A 75 -4.99 20.28 -26.14
N SER A 76 -4.56 20.13 -24.88
CA SER A 76 -4.89 21.01 -23.76
C SER A 76 -6.41 21.20 -23.55
N VAL A 77 -7.19 20.13 -23.74
CA VAL A 77 -8.66 20.14 -23.62
C VAL A 77 -9.15 19.35 -22.41
N HIS A 78 -10.31 19.73 -21.89
CA HIS A 78 -10.94 19.03 -20.76
C HIS A 78 -11.72 17.80 -21.22
N ARG A 79 -11.66 16.71 -20.46
CA ARG A 79 -12.41 15.48 -20.70
C ARG A 79 -13.88 15.60 -20.26
N TYR A 80 -14.14 16.13 -19.07
CA TYR A 80 -15.45 16.08 -18.40
C TYR A 80 -16.36 17.31 -18.65
N GLY A 81 -15.94 18.23 -19.53
CA GLY A 81 -16.70 19.44 -19.84
C GLY A 81 -16.41 20.04 -21.21
N GLY A 82 -15.55 19.40 -22.00
CA GLY A 82 -15.32 19.80 -23.39
C GLY A 82 -16.46 19.27 -24.25
N ASN A 83 -17.37 20.15 -24.65
CA ASN A 83 -18.26 19.85 -25.77
C ASN A 83 -17.38 19.53 -26.99
N LYS A 84 -17.75 18.57 -27.87
CA LYS A 84 -16.96 18.26 -29.09
C LYS A 84 -16.62 19.52 -29.89
N TYR A 85 -17.51 20.52 -29.80
CA TYR A 85 -17.30 21.85 -30.29
C TYR A 85 -16.05 22.56 -29.73
N ALA A 86 -15.83 22.54 -28.41
CA ALA A 86 -14.65 23.15 -27.78
C ALA A 86 -13.35 22.45 -28.23
N TRP A 87 -13.39 21.12 -28.41
CA TRP A 87 -12.25 20.38 -28.98
C TRP A 87 -11.99 20.77 -30.43
N ALA A 88 -13.06 20.90 -31.24
CA ALA A 88 -12.96 21.33 -32.63
C ALA A 88 -12.44 22.77 -32.78
N GLN A 89 -12.82 23.69 -31.87
CA GLN A 89 -12.29 25.06 -31.84
C GLN A 89 -10.79 25.07 -31.59
N GLN A 90 -10.32 24.30 -30.60
CA GLN A 90 -8.90 24.18 -30.29
C GLN A 90 -8.11 23.56 -31.46
N TYR A 91 -8.65 22.51 -32.07
CA TYR A 91 -8.06 21.90 -33.27
C TYR A 91 -8.00 22.90 -34.45
N GLY A 92 -9.07 23.68 -34.67
CA GLY A 92 -9.11 24.70 -35.71
C GLY A 92 -8.03 25.78 -35.51
N TYR A 93 -7.81 26.21 -34.27
CA TYR A 93 -6.73 27.14 -33.91
C TYR A 93 -5.34 26.56 -34.23
N LEU A 94 -5.08 25.31 -33.82
CA LEU A 94 -3.82 24.63 -34.12
C LEU A 94 -3.59 24.46 -35.62
N LYS A 95 -4.65 24.17 -36.38
CA LYS A 95 -4.59 24.04 -37.84
C LYS A 95 -4.21 25.34 -38.53
N GLN A 96 -4.76 26.47 -38.07
CA GLN A 96 -4.37 27.79 -38.57
C GLN A 96 -2.91 28.11 -38.27
N TYR A 97 -2.42 27.71 -37.09
CA TYR A 97 -1.03 27.87 -36.69
C TYR A 97 -0.06 27.01 -37.51
N PHE A 98 -0.49 25.83 -37.94
CA PHE A 98 0.25 25.02 -38.92
C PHE A 98 0.22 25.66 -40.32
N ALA A 99 -0.94 26.12 -40.77
CA ALA A 99 -1.10 26.76 -42.08
C ALA A 99 -0.30 28.07 -42.20
N SER A 100 -0.04 28.78 -41.10
CA SER A 100 0.82 29.96 -41.06
C SER A 100 2.32 29.66 -41.13
N GLY A 101 2.72 28.38 -41.16
CA GLY A 101 4.11 27.93 -41.21
C GLY A 101 4.84 27.99 -39.87
N GLN A 102 4.13 28.25 -38.76
CA GLN A 102 4.72 28.40 -37.42
C GLN A 102 4.92 27.05 -36.69
N MET A 103 4.46 25.95 -37.29
CA MET A 103 4.55 24.59 -36.75
C MET A 103 5.15 23.63 -37.78
N SER A 104 6.03 22.74 -37.33
CA SER A 104 6.57 21.68 -38.20
C SER A 104 5.51 20.62 -38.52
N ALA A 105 5.64 19.98 -39.67
CA ALA A 105 4.72 18.90 -40.09
C ALA A 105 4.70 17.73 -39.10
N GLU A 106 5.85 17.40 -38.51
CA GLU A 106 5.96 16.36 -37.47
C GLU A 106 5.13 16.69 -36.23
N THR A 107 5.21 17.96 -35.78
CA THR A 107 4.46 18.42 -34.60
C THR A 107 2.96 18.47 -34.89
N TRP A 108 2.58 18.90 -36.10
CA TRP A 108 1.20 18.89 -36.55
C TRP A 108 0.61 17.47 -36.56
N GLN A 109 1.36 16.48 -37.05
CA GLN A 109 0.92 15.09 -37.07
C GLN A 109 0.59 14.55 -35.68
N VAL A 110 1.30 14.98 -34.64
CA VAL A 110 0.99 14.62 -33.25
C VAL A 110 -0.37 15.18 -32.83
N PHE A 111 -0.66 16.45 -33.10
CA PHE A 111 -1.95 17.07 -32.79
C PHE A 111 -3.10 16.47 -33.60
N ASP A 112 -2.88 16.21 -34.88
CA ASP A 112 -3.86 15.63 -35.79
C ASP A 112 -4.26 14.22 -35.32
N SER A 113 -3.27 13.38 -35.04
CA SER A 113 -3.51 12.02 -34.51
C SER A 113 -4.16 12.00 -33.13
N ALA A 114 -3.89 13.00 -32.29
CA ALA A 114 -4.53 13.14 -30.98
C ALA A 114 -6.01 13.53 -31.12
N TYR A 115 -6.33 14.40 -32.08
CA TYR A 115 -7.70 14.82 -32.34
C TYR A 115 -8.56 13.67 -32.88
N ASP A 116 -8.04 12.91 -33.83
CA ASP A 116 -8.73 11.74 -34.39
C ASP A 116 -9.14 10.74 -33.31
N LYS A 117 -8.25 10.51 -32.32
CA LYS A 117 -8.51 9.60 -31.19
C LYS A 117 -9.63 10.06 -30.26
N ILE A 118 -9.82 11.36 -30.08
CA ILE A 118 -10.84 11.90 -29.16
C ILE A 118 -12.16 12.25 -29.85
N TYR A 119 -12.15 12.46 -31.17
CA TYR A 119 -13.33 12.89 -31.92
C TYR A 119 -14.35 11.75 -32.10
N ASP A 120 -13.87 10.55 -32.42
CA ASP A 120 -14.69 9.34 -32.46
C ASP A 120 -14.99 8.83 -31.04
N ASP A 121 -16.28 8.67 -30.73
CA ASP A 121 -16.71 8.27 -29.38
C ASP A 121 -16.30 6.83 -29.05
N SER A 122 -16.30 5.93 -30.04
CA SER A 122 -15.92 4.53 -29.86
C SER A 122 -14.43 4.42 -29.53
N THR A 123 -13.60 5.03 -30.37
CA THR A 123 -12.14 5.10 -30.17
C THR A 123 -11.79 5.76 -28.85
N ARG A 124 -12.44 6.88 -28.52
CA ARG A 124 -12.23 7.61 -27.27
C ARG A 124 -12.55 6.76 -26.05
N GLN A 125 -13.70 6.08 -26.04
CA GLN A 125 -14.09 5.25 -24.91
C GLN A 125 -13.11 4.08 -24.70
N MET A 126 -12.70 3.43 -25.79
CA MET A 126 -11.73 2.34 -25.70
C MET A 126 -10.37 2.84 -25.19
N MET A 127 -9.90 3.98 -25.68
CA MET A 127 -8.66 4.60 -25.23
C MET A 127 -8.74 5.06 -23.76
N ASP A 128 -9.85 5.65 -23.33
CA ASP A 128 -10.03 6.13 -21.95
C ASP A 128 -9.93 5.00 -20.93
N VAL A 129 -10.50 3.83 -21.28
CA VAL A 129 -10.59 2.68 -20.38
C VAL A 129 -9.33 1.81 -20.45
N TRP A 130 -8.82 1.59 -21.66
CA TRP A 130 -7.75 0.62 -21.92
C TRP A 130 -6.39 1.26 -22.20
N GLY A 131 -6.34 2.59 -22.35
CA GLY A 131 -5.11 3.31 -22.61
C GLY A 131 -4.71 3.38 -24.09
N PRO A 132 -3.51 3.90 -24.41
CA PRO A 132 -3.07 4.22 -25.76
C PRO A 132 -2.91 2.99 -26.68
N ASN A 133 -2.76 1.80 -26.11
CA ASN A 133 -2.56 0.55 -26.84
C ASN A 133 -3.85 -0.28 -26.99
N TYR A 134 -5.04 0.32 -26.78
CA TYR A 134 -6.33 -0.41 -26.76
C TYR A 134 -6.54 -1.35 -27.96
N ALA A 135 -6.02 -1.00 -29.15
CA ALA A 135 -6.11 -1.81 -30.37
C ALA A 135 -5.39 -3.17 -30.28
N THR A 136 -4.29 -3.26 -29.53
CA THR A 136 -3.61 -4.54 -29.26
C THR A 136 -4.18 -5.24 -28.02
N LEU A 137 -4.82 -4.48 -27.12
CA LEU A 137 -5.35 -4.94 -25.83
C LEU A 137 -6.74 -5.59 -25.91
N LEU A 138 -7.52 -5.39 -26.98
CA LEU A 138 -8.87 -5.96 -27.17
C LEU A 138 -8.91 -7.44 -27.58
N ARG A 139 -7.81 -8.19 -27.43
CA ARG A 139 -7.70 -9.61 -27.82
C ARG A 139 -8.17 -10.57 -26.71
N VAL A 140 -8.34 -11.85 -27.07
CA VAL A 140 -8.69 -12.98 -26.18
C VAL A 140 -7.80 -13.08 -24.92
N ASP A 141 -6.59 -12.53 -24.97
CA ASP A 141 -5.61 -12.52 -23.86
C ASP A 141 -5.90 -11.46 -22.77
N MET A 142 -6.98 -10.68 -22.89
CA MET A 142 -7.31 -9.56 -21.98
C MET A 142 -7.44 -9.95 -20.49
N PRO A 143 -8.20 -11.00 -20.11
CA PRO A 143 -8.34 -11.37 -18.70
C PRO A 143 -7.02 -11.81 -18.06
N TYR A 144 -6.15 -12.44 -18.84
CA TYR A 144 -4.85 -12.92 -18.38
C TYR A 144 -3.92 -11.77 -18.02
N ASN A 145 -3.87 -10.72 -18.84
CA ASN A 145 -2.98 -9.59 -18.59
C ASN A 145 -3.44 -8.73 -17.40
N ILE A 146 -4.76 -8.55 -17.22
CA ILE A 146 -5.30 -7.93 -16.00
C ILE A 146 -4.94 -8.79 -14.78
N GLY A 147 -5.21 -10.10 -14.84
CA GLY A 147 -4.95 -11.02 -13.74
C GLY A 147 -3.46 -11.11 -13.34
N LEU A 148 -2.54 -10.87 -14.28
CA LEU A 148 -1.11 -10.98 -14.06
C LEU A 148 -0.62 -10.05 -12.94
N PHE A 149 -1.06 -8.78 -12.91
CA PHE A 149 -0.73 -7.85 -11.83
C PHE A 149 -1.08 -8.42 -10.46
N TYR A 150 -2.29 -8.97 -10.32
CA TYR A 150 -2.79 -9.51 -9.06
C TYR A 150 -2.05 -10.77 -8.64
N VAL A 151 -1.77 -11.67 -9.57
CA VAL A 151 -0.98 -12.88 -9.29
C VAL A 151 0.44 -12.51 -8.86
N LEU A 152 1.09 -11.57 -9.54
CA LEU A 152 2.42 -11.08 -9.18
C LEU A 152 2.43 -10.48 -7.77
N TRP A 153 1.47 -9.62 -7.45
CA TRP A 153 1.43 -8.97 -6.15
C TRP A 153 0.95 -9.88 -5.03
N ILE A 154 0.20 -10.95 -5.29
CA ILE A 154 -0.01 -12.03 -4.32
C ILE A 154 1.34 -12.66 -3.94
N VAL A 155 2.20 -12.95 -4.92
CA VAL A 155 3.55 -13.48 -4.68
C VAL A 155 4.41 -12.46 -3.93
N GLY A 156 4.36 -11.19 -4.32
CA GLY A 156 5.06 -10.09 -3.65
C GLY A 156 4.64 -9.93 -2.18
N ILE A 157 3.33 -9.95 -1.90
CA ILE A 157 2.78 -9.93 -0.54
C ILE A 157 3.27 -11.13 0.25
N TYR A 158 3.19 -12.34 -0.31
CA TYR A 158 3.64 -13.55 0.37
C TYR A 158 5.12 -13.48 0.74
N ALA A 159 5.97 -13.04 -0.19
CA ALA A 159 7.40 -12.95 0.03
C ALA A 159 7.78 -11.87 1.07
N THR A 160 7.08 -10.73 1.07
CA THR A 160 7.34 -9.62 2.01
C THR A 160 6.73 -9.82 3.40
N THR A 161 5.71 -10.70 3.51
CA THR A 161 5.01 -11.00 4.77
C THR A 161 5.20 -12.46 5.22
N ALA A 162 6.26 -13.12 4.75
CA ALA A 162 6.57 -14.50 5.11
C ALA A 162 6.85 -14.63 6.62
N GLY A 163 5.88 -15.17 7.37
CA GLY A 163 6.02 -15.50 8.78
C GLY A 163 4.73 -15.25 9.60
N ARG A 164 4.50 -16.07 10.64
CA ARG A 164 3.29 -15.97 11.50
C ARG A 164 3.11 -14.58 12.14
N LYS A 165 4.20 -13.85 12.36
CA LYS A 165 4.21 -12.48 12.92
C LYS A 165 3.57 -11.44 11.99
N TYR A 166 3.46 -11.74 10.69
CA TYR A 166 2.97 -10.82 9.68
C TYR A 166 1.57 -11.16 9.14
N THR A 167 0.86 -12.10 9.80
CA THR A 167 -0.46 -12.58 9.36
C THR A 167 -1.46 -11.43 9.14
N GLN A 168 -1.59 -10.52 10.11
CA GLN A 168 -2.49 -9.36 9.97
C GLN A 168 -2.07 -8.40 8.85
N ALA A 169 -0.76 -8.24 8.62
CA ALA A 169 -0.27 -7.38 7.54
C ALA A 169 -0.59 -7.97 6.17
N ARG A 170 -0.45 -9.29 6.06
CA ARG A 170 -0.82 -10.05 4.87
C ARG A 170 -2.31 -9.99 4.59
N ASP A 171 -3.15 -10.14 5.61
CA ASP A 171 -4.62 -10.13 5.45
C ASP A 171 -5.09 -8.76 4.94
N LEU A 172 -4.57 -7.65 5.50
CA LEU A 172 -4.91 -6.31 4.99
C LEU A 172 -4.34 -6.06 3.59
N ALA A 173 -3.11 -6.47 3.31
CA ALA A 173 -2.52 -6.31 1.98
C ALA A 173 -3.31 -7.07 0.91
N THR A 174 -3.78 -8.28 1.24
CA THR A 174 -4.64 -9.10 0.38
C THR A 174 -6.02 -8.45 0.19
N GLY A 175 -6.62 -7.92 1.27
CA GLY A 175 -7.87 -7.16 1.19
C GLY A 175 -7.73 -5.90 0.34
N GLY A 176 -6.63 -5.16 0.49
CA GLY A 176 -6.31 -4.00 -0.35
C GLY A 176 -6.17 -4.39 -1.83
N LEU A 177 -5.48 -5.50 -2.12
CA LEU A 177 -5.35 -6.01 -3.48
C LEU A 177 -6.72 -6.37 -4.11
N LEU A 178 -7.61 -6.95 -3.32
CA LEU A 178 -8.98 -7.26 -3.75
C LEU A 178 -9.80 -6.00 -4.04
N ILE A 179 -9.64 -4.94 -3.23
CA ILE A 179 -10.29 -3.65 -3.48
C ILE A 179 -9.79 -3.05 -4.80
N VAL A 180 -8.48 -3.10 -5.06
CA VAL A 180 -7.89 -2.64 -6.33
C VAL A 180 -8.46 -3.44 -7.51
N LEU A 181 -8.63 -4.76 -7.35
CA LEU A 181 -9.25 -5.62 -8.37
C LEU A 181 -10.69 -5.23 -8.66
N VAL A 182 -11.52 -5.10 -7.62
CA VAL A 182 -12.93 -4.73 -7.78
C VAL A 182 -13.05 -3.35 -8.42
N PHE A 183 -12.20 -2.41 -8.03
CA PHE A 183 -12.16 -1.07 -8.61
C PHE A 183 -11.80 -1.10 -10.10
N GLU A 184 -10.75 -1.85 -10.47
CA GLU A 184 -10.34 -2.02 -11.87
C GLU A 184 -11.42 -2.71 -12.71
N MET A 185 -12.05 -3.76 -12.18
CA MET A 185 -13.15 -4.45 -12.86
C MET A 185 -14.37 -3.54 -13.05
N SER A 186 -14.67 -2.68 -12.07
CA SER A 186 -15.78 -1.71 -12.16
C SER A 186 -15.53 -0.68 -13.28
N ILE A 187 -14.29 -0.19 -13.42
CA ILE A 187 -13.94 0.76 -14.49
C ILE A 187 -13.92 0.06 -15.86
N ARG A 188 -13.20 -1.06 -15.97
CA ARG A 188 -12.94 -1.71 -17.27
C ARG A 188 -14.14 -2.43 -17.85
N PHE A 189 -14.97 -3.07 -17.01
CA PHE A 189 -16.09 -3.90 -17.49
C PHE A 189 -17.47 -3.32 -17.20
N MET A 190 -17.65 -2.59 -16.09
CA MET A 190 -18.95 -2.00 -15.75
C MET A 190 -19.13 -0.57 -16.27
N GLY A 191 -18.11 0.00 -16.93
CA GLY A 191 -18.16 1.35 -17.48
C GLY A 191 -18.21 2.45 -16.41
N TYR A 192 -17.80 2.15 -15.18
CA TYR A 192 -17.73 3.14 -14.12
C TYR A 192 -16.70 4.22 -14.48
N ASN A 193 -17.13 5.47 -14.57
CA ASN A 193 -16.27 6.59 -14.95
C ASN A 193 -16.13 7.57 -13.78
N PRO A 194 -15.10 7.43 -12.92
CA PRO A 194 -14.91 8.35 -11.80
C PRO A 194 -14.58 9.75 -12.35
N GLN A 195 -15.32 10.75 -11.89
CA GLN A 195 -15.13 12.15 -12.29
C GLN A 195 -14.18 12.85 -11.32
N PHE A 196 -13.05 13.34 -11.81
CA PHE A 196 -12.08 14.11 -11.01
C PHE A 196 -12.05 15.56 -11.45
N TYR A 197 -12.71 16.44 -10.69
CA TYR A 197 -12.73 17.88 -10.98
C TYR A 197 -11.36 18.55 -10.86
N ILE A 198 -10.46 18.02 -10.03
CA ILE A 198 -9.11 18.57 -9.80
C ILE A 198 -8.14 18.17 -10.92
N MET A 199 -8.43 17.09 -11.65
CA MET A 199 -7.60 16.58 -12.75
C MET A 199 -8.46 16.29 -13.99
N PRO A 200 -8.92 17.34 -14.69
CA PRO A 200 -9.93 17.21 -15.74
C PRO A 200 -9.44 16.55 -17.03
N GLN A 201 -8.14 16.29 -17.15
CA GLN A 201 -7.50 15.64 -18.30
C GLN A 201 -7.14 14.17 -18.02
N THR A 202 -7.34 13.69 -16.80
CA THR A 202 -6.94 12.33 -16.41
C THR A 202 -7.95 11.31 -16.90
N THR A 203 -7.44 10.26 -17.54
CA THR A 203 -8.25 9.14 -18.02
C THR A 203 -8.47 8.10 -16.89
N PRO A 204 -9.55 7.29 -16.95
CA PRO A 204 -9.77 6.19 -16.01
C PRO A 204 -8.61 5.18 -16.04
N TYR A 205 -8.03 4.96 -17.22
CA TYR A 205 -6.80 4.19 -17.39
C TYR A 205 -5.64 4.75 -16.55
N GLU A 206 -5.33 6.05 -16.67
CA GLU A 206 -4.28 6.72 -15.88
C GLU A 206 -4.50 6.58 -14.37
N LEU A 207 -5.76 6.53 -13.93
CA LEU A 207 -6.11 6.33 -12.53
C LEU A 207 -5.82 4.90 -12.05
N ILE A 208 -6.21 3.88 -12.83
CA ILE A 208 -5.88 2.48 -12.51
C ILE A 208 -4.36 2.34 -12.41
N MET A 209 -3.64 2.93 -13.36
CA MET A 209 -2.18 2.95 -13.36
C MET A 209 -1.61 3.69 -12.15
N LEU A 210 -2.21 4.79 -11.73
CA LEU A 210 -1.80 5.47 -10.49
C LEU A 210 -1.96 4.55 -9.27
N VAL A 211 -3.08 3.83 -9.18
CA VAL A 211 -3.33 2.89 -8.09
C VAL A 211 -2.32 1.74 -8.11
N HIS A 212 -2.01 1.17 -9.28
CA HIS A 212 -0.99 0.13 -9.44
C HIS A 212 0.41 0.62 -9.03
N ALA A 213 0.73 1.90 -9.20
CA ALA A 213 2.00 2.48 -8.72
C ALA A 213 2.05 2.70 -7.20
N LEU A 214 0.93 3.10 -6.61
CA LEU A 214 0.84 3.43 -5.18
C LEU A 214 0.69 2.19 -4.29
N PHE A 215 -0.01 1.18 -4.78
CA PHE A 215 -0.33 -0.02 -4.02
C PHE A 215 0.92 -0.74 -3.47
N PRO A 216 1.97 -0.99 -4.27
CA PRO A 216 3.23 -1.56 -3.79
C PRO A 216 3.85 -0.77 -2.64
N ALA A 217 4.03 0.55 -2.82
CA ALA A 217 4.59 1.42 -1.79
C ALA A 217 3.78 1.33 -0.49
N TRP A 218 2.45 1.36 -0.61
CA TRP A 218 1.56 1.22 0.54
C TRP A 218 1.75 -0.11 1.28
N ILE A 219 1.90 -1.25 0.59
CA ILE A 219 2.18 -2.55 1.24
C ILE A 219 3.46 -2.48 2.07
N PHE A 220 4.57 -1.99 1.48
CA PHE A 220 5.85 -1.92 2.18
C PHE A 220 5.80 -0.96 3.38
N GLY A 221 5.18 0.20 3.22
CA GLY A 221 4.96 1.15 4.31
C GLY A 221 4.13 0.55 5.45
N TYR A 222 3.03 -0.12 5.12
CA TYR A 222 2.15 -0.74 6.10
C TYR A 222 2.83 -1.93 6.81
N ALA A 223 3.55 -2.77 6.07
CA ALA A 223 4.31 -3.88 6.62
C ALA A 223 5.39 -3.38 7.61
N SER A 224 6.10 -2.31 7.26
CA SER A 224 7.08 -1.67 8.16
C SER A 224 6.44 -1.08 9.41
N PHE A 225 5.33 -0.37 9.25
CA PHE A 225 4.57 0.19 10.36
C PHE A 225 4.12 -0.90 11.33
N LYS A 226 3.48 -1.96 10.82
CA LYS A 226 3.03 -3.09 11.65
C LYS A 226 4.19 -3.79 12.34
N ARG A 227 5.33 -3.97 11.68
CA ARG A 227 6.49 -4.61 12.29
C ARG A 227 6.98 -3.86 13.52
N ILE A 228 7.10 -2.54 13.46
CA ILE A 228 7.62 -1.74 14.57
C ILE A 228 6.61 -1.67 15.72
N PHE A 229 5.33 -1.39 15.45
CA PHE A 229 4.36 -1.13 16.52
C PHE A 229 3.71 -2.38 17.13
N PHE A 230 3.47 -3.45 16.34
CA PHE A 230 2.77 -4.64 16.84
C PHE A 230 3.69 -5.72 17.41
N VAL A 231 4.91 -5.89 16.87
CA VAL A 231 5.88 -6.83 17.45
C VAL A 231 6.29 -6.37 18.84
N ASP A 232 6.49 -5.06 19.03
CA ASP A 232 6.84 -4.48 20.32
C ASP A 232 5.72 -4.70 21.35
N MET A 233 4.45 -4.47 20.98
CA MET A 233 3.33 -4.76 21.89
C MET A 233 3.24 -6.23 22.34
N LEU A 234 3.52 -7.17 21.45
CA LEU A 234 3.39 -8.60 21.78
C LEU A 234 4.54 -9.06 22.67
N GLN A 235 5.77 -8.61 22.39
CA GLN A 235 6.92 -8.82 23.27
C GLN A 235 6.71 -8.15 24.63
N HIS A 236 6.18 -6.93 24.65
CA HIS A 236 5.86 -6.22 25.88
C HIS A 236 4.80 -6.94 26.73
N LYS A 237 3.72 -7.44 26.10
CA LYS A 237 2.71 -8.26 26.78
C LYS A 237 3.31 -9.52 27.38
N GLN A 238 4.18 -10.21 26.64
CA GLN A 238 4.83 -11.42 27.13
C GLN A 238 5.80 -11.14 28.28
N ALA A 239 6.55 -10.04 28.20
CA ALA A 239 7.41 -9.58 29.29
C ALA A 239 6.59 -9.21 30.55
N CYS A 240 5.46 -8.53 30.37
CA CYS A 240 4.54 -8.19 31.46
C CYS A 240 3.96 -9.46 32.11
N LEU A 241 3.48 -10.42 31.31
CA LEU A 241 2.95 -11.69 31.82
C LEU A 241 4.02 -12.49 32.59
N GLN A 242 5.25 -12.54 32.08
CA GLN A 242 6.37 -13.19 32.77
C GLN A 242 6.69 -12.50 34.10
N TYR A 243 6.70 -11.16 34.11
CA TYR A 243 6.89 -10.37 35.32
C TYR A 243 5.79 -10.65 36.36
N THR A 244 4.51 -10.63 35.95
CA THR A 244 3.37 -10.93 36.83
C THR A 244 3.44 -12.36 37.36
N LEU A 245 3.79 -13.34 36.53
CA LEU A 245 3.95 -14.72 36.95
C LEU A 245 5.07 -14.89 37.97
N ALA A 246 6.22 -14.24 37.75
CA ALA A 246 7.33 -14.23 38.70
C ALA A 246 6.93 -13.60 40.04
N ASN A 247 6.16 -12.51 40.00
CA ASN A 247 5.69 -11.83 41.20
C ASN A 247 4.67 -12.68 41.98
N ASN A 248 3.72 -13.30 41.28
CA ASN A 248 2.76 -14.23 41.88
C ASN A 248 3.44 -15.44 42.54
N LYS A 249 4.49 -15.99 41.92
CA LYS A 249 5.29 -17.06 42.54
C LYS A 249 5.97 -16.60 43.83
N LYS A 250 6.54 -15.38 43.86
CA LYS A 250 7.12 -14.80 45.08
C LYS A 250 6.07 -14.62 46.18
N THR A 251 4.90 -14.08 45.86
CA THR A 251 3.80 -13.90 46.81
C THR A 251 3.35 -15.24 47.39
N LEU A 252 3.23 -16.28 46.55
CA LEU A 252 2.84 -17.61 46.99
C LEU A 252 3.87 -18.24 47.95
N GLN A 253 5.17 -18.05 47.69
CA GLN A 253 6.24 -18.46 48.61
C GLN A 253 6.18 -17.71 49.95
N SER A 254 5.94 -16.40 49.91
CA SER A 254 5.79 -15.58 51.13
C SER A 254 4.58 -16.02 51.98
N LEU A 255 3.44 -16.30 51.35
CA LEU A 255 2.26 -16.84 52.02
C LEU A 255 2.51 -18.22 52.63
N GLY A 256 3.29 -19.07 51.96
CA GLY A 256 3.74 -20.36 52.49
C GLY A 256 4.57 -20.20 53.77
N GLY A 257 5.53 -19.27 53.76
CA GLY A 257 6.33 -18.93 54.94
C GLY A 257 5.48 -18.38 56.10
N MET A 258 4.54 -17.46 55.81
CA MET A 258 3.62 -16.94 56.83
C MET A 258 2.73 -18.04 57.43
N ARG A 259 2.24 -18.99 56.62
CA ARG A 259 1.47 -20.14 57.12
C ARG A 259 2.28 -21.00 58.08
N GLN A 260 3.55 -21.24 57.79
CA GLN A 260 4.45 -21.98 58.69
C GLN A 260 4.67 -21.22 60.01
N VAL A 261 4.89 -19.90 59.94
CA VAL A 261 5.01 -19.05 61.14
C VAL A 261 3.74 -19.11 61.99
N ILE A 262 2.56 -18.95 61.37
CA ILE A 262 1.27 -19.04 62.07
C ILE A 262 1.09 -20.42 62.71
N ALA A 263 1.45 -21.51 62.03
CA ALA A 263 1.38 -22.85 62.58
C ALA A 263 2.29 -22.99 63.81
N SER A 264 3.55 -22.53 63.73
CA SER A 264 4.47 -22.56 64.88
C SER A 264 4.01 -21.68 66.05
N MET A 265 3.38 -20.53 65.78
CA MET A 265 2.83 -19.66 66.82
C MET A 265 1.63 -20.32 67.51
N LYS A 266 0.76 -20.99 66.75
CA LYS A 266 -0.36 -21.76 67.32
C LYS A 266 0.13 -22.91 68.20
N GLU A 267 1.15 -23.64 67.76
CA GLU A 267 1.75 -24.72 68.56
C GLU A 267 2.41 -24.18 69.84
N ALA A 268 3.13 -23.04 69.76
CA ALA A 268 3.72 -22.40 70.92
C ALA A 268 2.67 -21.91 71.92
N ALA A 269 1.58 -21.29 71.44
CA ALA A 269 0.46 -20.86 72.27
C ALA A 269 -0.24 -22.04 72.96
N ALA A 270 -0.42 -23.16 72.25
CA ALA A 270 -0.99 -24.39 72.83
C ALA A 270 -0.12 -24.97 73.95
N LYS A 271 1.21 -24.97 73.77
CA LYS A 271 2.16 -25.41 74.81
C LYS A 271 2.15 -24.50 76.04
N GLN A 272 2.07 -23.19 75.86
CA GLN A 272 1.95 -22.24 76.96
C GLN A 272 0.64 -22.41 77.74
N ALA A 273 -0.48 -22.64 77.05
CA ALA A 273 -1.77 -22.91 77.69
C ALA A 273 -1.75 -24.21 78.52
N GLN A 274 -1.07 -25.26 78.03
CA GLN A 274 -0.89 -26.51 78.79
C GLN A 274 -0.02 -26.30 80.03
N GLN A 275 1.08 -25.53 79.94
CA GLN A 275 1.93 -25.22 81.10
C GLN A 275 1.20 -24.41 82.17
N ALA A 276 0.35 -23.45 81.77
CA ALA A 276 -0.47 -22.68 82.69
C ALA A 276 -1.50 -23.54 83.44
N GLN A 277 -2.08 -24.55 82.78
CA GLN A 277 -3.02 -25.49 83.41
C GLN A 277 -2.33 -26.44 84.40
N THR A 278 -1.10 -26.87 84.13
CA THR A 278 -0.33 -27.72 85.06
C THR A 278 0.22 -26.99 86.28
N LEU A 279 0.30 -25.65 86.26
CA LEU A 279 0.76 -24.83 87.39
C LEU A 279 -0.40 -24.40 88.32
N SER A 280 -1.65 -24.55 87.87
CA SER A 280 -2.86 -24.21 88.64
C SER A 280 -3.52 -25.41 89.33
N SER A 281 -2.94 -26.61 89.18
CA SER A 281 -3.35 -27.88 89.78
C SER A 281 -2.32 -28.35 90.79
#